data_AF-A0A836KYD9-F1
#
_entry.id   AF-A0A836KYD9-F1
#
_cell.length_a   1.000
_cell.length_b   1.000
_cell.length_c   1.000
_cell.angle_alpha   90.00
_cell.angle_beta   90.00
_cell.angle_gamma   90.00
#
_symmetry.space_group_name_H-M   'P 1'
#
loop_
_entity.id
_entity.type
_entity.pdbx_description
1 polymer ?
#
loop_
_entity_poly.entity_id
_entity_poly.type
_entity_poly.pdbx_seq_one_letter_code
_entity_poly.pdbx_strand_id
1 'polypeptide(L)'
;MLCLTHRALMQRSQAIWEKKFSSHSSCANPATDTSVAGKVKAELKKMIKIQLVLIPICAVFMVWMYPTPTEEDERRMRLEYERNAGWKS
;
A
#
# COMPACT_ATOMS: atom_id res chain seq x y z
N MET A 1 -59.51 -25.56 -20.44
CA MET A 1 -59.16 -24.58 -19.39
C MET A 1 -57.99 -24.99 -18.49
N LEU A 2 -57.16 -25.99 -18.85
CA LEU A 2 -56.00 -26.44 -18.05
C LEU A 2 -54.66 -25.78 -18.43
N CYS A 3 -54.54 -25.18 -19.63
CA CYS A 3 -53.28 -24.54 -20.06
C CYS A 3 -53.05 -23.17 -19.40
N LEU A 4 -54.13 -22.46 -19.04
CA LEU A 4 -54.04 -21.14 -18.39
C LEU A 4 -53.49 -21.26 -16.96
N THR A 5 -53.82 -22.34 -16.25
CA THR A 5 -53.33 -22.60 -14.90
C THR A 5 -51.86 -23.01 -14.89
N HIS A 6 -51.41 -23.80 -15.88
CA HIS A 6 -50.01 -24.18 -16.02
C HIS A 6 -49.10 -22.97 -16.33
N ARG A 7 -49.53 -22.08 -17.24
CA ARG A 7 -48.78 -20.86 -17.55
C ARG A 7 -48.69 -19.91 -16.34
N ALA A 8 -49.78 -19.77 -15.59
CA ALA A 8 -49.80 -18.97 -14.36
C ALA A 8 -48.91 -19.56 -13.25
N LEU A 9 -48.87 -20.89 -13.12
CA LEU A 9 -48.00 -21.59 -12.18
C LEU A 9 -46.52 -21.41 -12.53
N MET A 10 -46.16 -21.51 -13.81
CA MET A 10 -44.79 -21.28 -14.28
C MET A 10 -44.34 -19.83 -14.09
N GLN A 11 -45.21 -18.85 -14.32
CA GLN A 11 -44.91 -17.44 -14.03
C GLN A 11 -44.71 -17.20 -12.54
N ARG A 12 -45.52 -17.84 -11.69
CA ARG A 12 -45.39 -17.73 -10.23
C ARG A 12 -44.11 -18.38 -9.73
N SER A 13 -43.73 -19.53 -10.28
CA SER A 13 -42.45 -20.16 -9.93
C SER A 13 -41.28 -19.29 -10.39
N GLN A 14 -41.30 -18.78 -11.62
CA GLN A 14 -40.25 -17.89 -12.13
C GLN A 14 -40.10 -16.62 -11.26
N ALA A 15 -41.20 -15.97 -10.88
CA ALA A 15 -41.15 -14.80 -9.99
C ALA A 15 -40.61 -15.12 -8.58
N ILE A 16 -40.90 -16.32 -8.05
CA ILE A 16 -40.33 -16.77 -6.76
C ILE A 16 -38.83 -17.04 -6.89
N TRP A 17 -38.41 -17.63 -8.01
CA TRP A 17 -37.01 -17.89 -8.30
C TRP A 17 -36.22 -16.60 -8.53
N GLU A 18 -36.76 -15.64 -9.28
CA GLU A 18 -36.18 -14.31 -9.45
C GLU A 18 -36.08 -13.59 -8.10
N LYS A 19 -37.12 -13.62 -7.27
CA LYS A 19 -37.10 -13.02 -5.92
C LYS A 19 -36.04 -13.66 -5.01
N LYS A 20 -35.91 -14.99 -5.03
CA LYS A 20 -34.87 -15.71 -4.27
C LYS A 20 -33.49 -15.39 -4.84
N PHE A 21 -33.31 -15.45 -6.15
CA PHE A 21 -32.05 -15.15 -6.82
C PHE A 21 -31.60 -13.73 -6.53
N SER A 22 -32.49 -12.73 -6.65
CA SER A 22 -32.24 -11.35 -6.26
C SER A 22 -31.91 -11.21 -4.78
N SER A 23 -32.54 -11.95 -3.85
CA SER A 23 -32.16 -11.90 -2.43
C SER A 23 -30.76 -12.44 -2.12
N HIS A 24 -30.24 -13.34 -2.96
CA HIS A 24 -28.89 -13.90 -2.84
C HIS A 24 -27.85 -13.14 -3.68
N SER A 25 -28.26 -12.51 -4.79
CA SER A 25 -27.38 -11.72 -5.68
C SER A 25 -27.34 -10.23 -5.33
N SER A 26 -28.31 -9.72 -4.56
CA SER A 26 -28.28 -8.37 -3.97
C SER A 26 -27.29 -8.25 -2.81
N CYS A 27 -26.52 -9.31 -2.52
CA CYS A 27 -25.25 -9.21 -1.81
C CYS A 27 -24.10 -8.83 -2.77
N ALA A 28 -24.39 -8.19 -3.90
CA ALA A 28 -23.50 -7.20 -4.47
C ALA A 28 -23.44 -6.03 -3.47
N ASN A 29 -22.50 -6.17 -2.53
CA ASN A 29 -22.16 -5.22 -1.49
C ASN A 29 -22.42 -3.76 -1.92
N PRO A 30 -23.25 -2.98 -1.19
CA PRO A 30 -23.23 -1.52 -1.29
C PRO A 30 -21.92 -0.90 -0.74
N ALA A 31 -20.88 -1.71 -0.51
CA ALA A 31 -19.60 -1.36 0.09
C ALA A 31 -18.40 -1.47 -0.86
N THR A 32 -18.61 -1.80 -2.14
CA THR A 32 -17.48 -2.12 -3.04
C THR A 32 -16.74 -0.90 -3.60
N ASP A 33 -17.35 0.29 -3.60
CA ASP A 33 -16.70 1.51 -4.14
C ASP A 33 -16.15 2.49 -3.08
N THR A 34 -16.37 2.24 -1.79
CA THR A 34 -15.78 3.06 -0.70
C THR A 34 -14.61 2.38 0.03
N SER A 35 -14.42 1.06 -0.18
CA SER A 35 -13.61 0.22 0.71
C SER A 35 -12.11 0.13 0.36
N VAL A 36 -11.74 0.19 -0.92
CA VAL A 36 -10.32 0.01 -1.33
C VAL A 36 -9.51 1.29 -1.16
N ALA A 37 -10.01 2.43 -1.67
CA ALA A 37 -9.29 3.71 -1.60
C ALA A 37 -9.08 4.19 -0.15
N GLY A 38 -10.08 4.01 0.71
CA GLY A 38 -9.97 4.34 2.14
C GLY A 38 -8.95 3.47 2.87
N LYS A 39 -8.91 2.17 2.55
CA LYS A 39 -7.94 1.22 3.10
C LYS A 39 -6.51 1.54 2.65
N VAL A 40 -6.29 1.83 1.38
CA VAL A 40 -4.99 2.25 0.84
C VAL A 40 -4.50 3.54 1.51
N LYS A 41 -5.38 4.54 1.65
CA LYS A 41 -5.03 5.80 2.32
C LYS A 41 -4.66 5.59 3.79
N ALA A 42 -5.35 4.70 4.50
CA ALA A 42 -5.03 4.36 5.88
C ALA A 42 -3.68 3.64 6.02
N GLU A 43 -3.39 2.67 5.14
CA GLU A 43 -2.10 1.98 5.12
C GLU A 43 -0.95 2.93 4.75
N LEU A 44 -1.12 3.79 3.74
CA LEU A 44 -0.12 4.80 3.38
C LEU A 44 0.19 5.73 4.56
N LYS A 45 -0.84 6.17 5.30
CA LYS A 45 -0.66 7.00 6.50
C LYS A 45 0.15 6.27 7.58
N LYS A 46 -0.03 4.96 7.76
CA LYS A 46 0.79 4.16 8.69
C LYS A 46 2.23 4.07 8.21
N MET A 47 2.45 3.79 6.92
CA MET A 47 3.80 3.72 6.35
C MET A 47 4.56 5.03 6.52
N ILE A 48 3.93 6.18 6.26
CA ILE A 48 4.55 7.49 6.46
C ILE A 48 4.93 7.70 7.92
N LYS A 49 4.04 7.35 8.87
CA LYS A 49 4.34 7.46 10.31
C LYS A 49 5.53 6.59 10.72
N ILE A 50 5.65 5.38 10.17
CA ILE A 50 6.78 4.49 10.43
C ILE A 50 8.06 5.12 9.89
N GLN A 51 8.05 5.61 8.65
CA GLN A 51 9.21 6.24 8.02
C GLN A 51 9.67 7.50 8.77
N LEU A 52 8.73 8.30 9.30
CA LEU A 52 9.05 9.48 10.12
C LEU A 52 9.86 9.15 11.39
N VAL A 53 9.75 7.93 11.92
CA VAL A 53 10.52 7.49 13.09
C VAL A 53 11.76 6.71 12.67
N LEU A 54 11.63 5.85 11.65
CA LEU A 54 12.71 4.99 11.20
C LEU A 54 13.87 5.77 10.59
N ILE A 55 13.57 6.79 9.76
CA ILE A 55 14.60 7.58 9.07
C ILE A 55 15.51 8.31 10.07
N PRO A 56 15.01 9.05 11.08
CA PRO A 56 15.86 9.64 12.10
C PRO A 56 16.71 8.64 12.87
N ILE A 57 16.15 7.48 13.24
CA ILE A 57 16.90 6.42 13.94
C ILE A 57 18.05 5.92 13.08
N CYS A 58 17.78 5.63 11.81
CA CYS A 58 18.82 5.21 10.86
C CYS A 58 19.89 6.30 10.67
N ALA A 59 19.49 7.58 10.58
CA ALA A 59 20.44 8.68 10.46
C ALA A 59 21.35 8.80 11.68
N VAL A 60 20.81 8.72 12.89
CA VAL A 60 21.59 8.71 14.14
C VAL A 60 22.53 7.52 14.18
N PHE A 61 22.05 6.33 13.82
CA PHE A 61 22.88 5.13 13.78
C PHE A 61 24.02 5.24 12.76
N MET A 62 23.76 5.81 11.58
CA MET A 62 24.79 6.05 10.56
C MET A 62 25.84 7.04 11.04
N VAL A 63 25.44 8.15 11.67
CA VAL A 63 26.40 9.14 12.23
C VAL A 63 27.21 8.53 13.37
N TRP A 64 26.60 7.65 14.17
CA TRP A 64 27.31 6.96 15.25
C TRP A 64 28.30 5.92 14.72
N MET A 65 27.91 5.13 13.72
CA MET A 65 28.75 4.09 13.13
C MET A 65 29.85 4.68 12.22
N TYR A 66 29.53 5.79 11.54
CA TYR A 66 30.40 6.50 10.62
C TYR A 66 30.42 7.99 11.00
N PRO A 67 31.13 8.36 12.08
CA PRO A 67 31.23 9.74 12.51
C PRO A 67 31.81 10.60 11.40
N THR A 68 31.29 11.82 11.27
CA THR A 68 31.79 12.79 10.31
C THR A 68 33.28 13.05 10.62
N PRO A 69 34.18 12.86 9.64
CA PRO A 69 35.61 13.08 9.84
C PRO A 69 35.86 14.53 10.26
N THR A 70 36.84 14.72 11.15
CA THR A 70 37.25 16.08 11.54
C THR A 70 37.99 16.77 10.40
N GLU A 71 38.15 18.09 10.45
CA GLU A 71 38.91 18.83 9.42
C GLU A 71 40.34 18.30 9.24
N GLU A 72 40.95 17.78 10.31
CA GLU A 72 42.27 17.14 10.26
C GLU A 72 42.24 15.80 9.52
N ASP A 73 41.21 14.99 9.76
CA ASP A 73 41.00 13.72 9.06
C ASP A 73 40.69 13.96 7.57
N GLU A 74 39.88 14.97 7.25
CA GLU A 74 39.62 15.40 5.87
C GLU A 74 40.88 15.86 5.16
N ARG A 75 41.74 16.63 5.83
CA ARG A 75 43.03 17.05 5.28
C ARG A 75 43.95 15.86 5.03
N ARG A 76 44.01 14.89 5.95
CA ARG A 76 44.80 13.67 5.76
C ARG A 76 44.27 12.85 4.59
N MET A 77 42.97 12.59 4.55
CA MET A 77 42.35 11.85 3.44
C MET A 77 42.59 12.54 2.10
N ARG A 78 42.50 13.88 2.04
CA ARG A 78 42.80 14.64 0.81
C ARG A 78 44.24 14.43 0.35
N LEU A 79 45.22 14.51 1.25
CA LEU A 79 46.62 14.27 0.92
C LEU A 79 46.86 12.83 0.45
N GLU A 80 46.15 11.85 1.04
CA GLU A 80 46.21 10.46 0.57
C GLU A 80 45.57 10.29 -0.81
N TYR A 81 44.45 10.96 -1.07
CA TYR A 81 43.80 10.99 -2.39
C TYR A 81 44.72 11.60 -3.45
N GLU A 82 45.35 12.74 -3.17
CA GLU A 82 46.27 13.42 -4.08
C GLU A 82 47.51 12.55 -4.38
N ARG A 83 48.07 11.93 -3.35
CA ARG A 83 49.17 10.95 -3.47
C ARG A 83 48.78 9.75 -4.33
N ASN A 84 47.59 9.19 -4.11
CA ASN A 84 47.10 8.01 -4.84
C ASN A 84 46.67 8.33 -6.28
N ALA A 85 46.23 9.56 -6.54
CA ALA A 85 45.92 10.06 -7.89
C ALA A 85 47.18 10.38 -8.71
N GLY A 86 48.37 10.29 -8.12
CA GLY A 86 49.63 10.65 -8.78
C GLY A 86 49.79 12.15 -9.00
N TRP A 87 48.98 12.98 -8.33
CA TRP A 87 49.18 14.42 -8.30
C TRP A 87 50.43 14.69 -7.45
N LYS A 88 51.56 14.90 -8.12
CA LYS A 88 52.77 15.41 -7.46
C LYS A 88 52.50 16.84 -7.05
N SER A 89 52.46 17.09 -5.74
CA SER A 89 52.75 18.40 -5.17
C SER A 89 54.18 18.82 -5.48
#